data_AF-A0A7W7RPV1-F1
#
_entry.id   AF-A0A7W7RPV1-F1
#
_cell.length_a   1.000
_cell.length_b   1.000
_cell.length_c   1.000
_cell.angle_alpha   90.00
_cell.angle_beta   90.00
_cell.angle_gamma   90.00
#
_symmetry.space_group_name_H-M   'P 1'
#
loop_
_entity.id
_entity.type
_entity.pdbx_description
1 polymer ?
#
loop_
_entity_poly.entity_id
_entity_poly.type
_entity_poly.pdbx_seq_one_letter_code
_entity_poly.pdbx_strand_id
1 'polypeptide(L)'
;MLLTISTTVRPATDLGFLLHKHPDRVQEFGQSYGVARVFYPEADEERCTAALMLDVDPVRLVRSRGRSTPDYALGQYVNDRPYAASSLLAVALADVFRTARTGRCDSRPELAAGPIPLEIALPALPCRGGPEMAHRLFEPLGWTVEARAVPLDEGFPEWGDSRYVRLSLRGEVRLADALNQLYVLLPVLDDSKHYWMASDEVDKLIRAGESWLAAHPARGLITRRYFGRHSALTRTAFARLAELGDDVAEELDPPVEEEALAVNGEEAAAAAPADGGEAVPADAEAAEGATATDSATPSPERDAAPRRPLNALRHEAVLATLAETGARTVIDLGCGSGQLVGELLGRPELTKVAGTDVSAQALAIAARRLKLNRMSDRQRERLELFQGALTYTDDRFAGYDAAVLMEVVEHVDPPRLGALERVVFGVARPAHVIVTTPNAEYNVRYNSLTGMRHPDHRFEWTRAEFRSWAARAGEEYGYHVAFRPVGDDDPEVGPPTQMALFGRGSATGAGGGDD
;
A
#
# COMPACT_ATOMS: atom_id res chain seq x y z
N MET A 1 21.60 -3.92 -13.13
CA MET A 1 20.81 -2.77 -13.63
C MET A 1 21.71 -1.74 -14.29
N LEU A 2 21.20 -0.97 -15.26
CA LEU A 2 21.96 0.07 -15.97
C LEU A 2 21.14 1.36 -16.09
N LEU A 3 21.79 2.49 -15.88
CA LEU A 3 21.35 3.84 -16.24
C LEU A 3 22.48 4.49 -17.02
N THR A 4 22.18 5.12 -18.16
CA THR A 4 23.15 5.98 -18.85
C THR A 4 22.66 7.41 -18.89
N ILE A 5 23.60 8.35 -18.76
CA ILE A 5 23.38 9.79 -18.84
C ILE A 5 24.36 10.31 -19.90
N SER A 6 23.83 10.87 -20.98
CA SER A 6 24.61 11.41 -22.09
C SER A 6 24.35 12.90 -22.25
N THR A 7 25.35 13.63 -22.71
CA THR A 7 25.21 15.04 -23.10
C THR A 7 26.07 15.34 -24.33
N THR A 8 25.69 16.40 -25.02
CA THR A 8 26.40 16.98 -26.18
C THR A 8 26.79 18.44 -25.95
N VAL A 9 26.73 18.93 -24.70
CA VAL A 9 27.33 20.22 -24.33
C VAL A 9 28.79 20.23 -24.74
N ARG A 10 29.37 21.33 -25.22
CA ARG A 10 30.79 21.36 -25.64
C ARG A 10 31.66 22.07 -24.60
N PRO A 11 32.75 21.44 -24.09
CA PRO A 11 33.16 20.05 -24.36
C PRO A 11 32.30 19.04 -23.61
N ALA A 12 31.90 17.93 -24.25
CA ALA A 12 30.96 16.98 -23.63
C ALA A 12 31.55 16.26 -22.43
N THR A 13 32.88 16.13 -22.38
CA THR A 13 33.64 15.63 -21.23
C THR A 13 33.39 16.44 -19.95
N ASP A 14 32.83 17.65 -20.02
CA ASP A 14 32.42 18.41 -18.83
C ASP A 14 31.35 17.69 -17.98
N LEU A 15 30.63 16.71 -18.56
CA LEU A 15 29.78 15.78 -17.82
C LEU A 15 30.53 15.09 -16.66
N GLY A 16 31.83 14.81 -16.82
CA GLY A 16 32.67 14.26 -15.76
C GLY A 16 32.80 15.17 -14.54
N PHE A 17 32.99 16.47 -14.78
CA PHE A 17 33.01 17.47 -13.71
C PHE A 17 31.65 17.60 -13.05
N LEU A 18 30.57 17.66 -13.83
CA LEU A 18 29.21 17.81 -13.32
C LEU A 18 28.76 16.62 -12.46
N LEU A 19 29.12 15.39 -12.84
CA LEU A 19 28.84 14.17 -12.05
C LEU A 19 29.85 13.92 -10.92
N HIS A 20 30.94 14.68 -10.87
CA HIS A 20 32.09 14.47 -9.99
C HIS A 20 32.66 13.06 -10.15
N LYS A 21 32.81 12.61 -11.41
CA LYS A 21 33.38 11.31 -11.79
C LYS A 21 34.29 11.49 -13.00
N HIS A 22 35.54 11.09 -12.86
CA HIS A 22 36.53 11.26 -13.92
C HIS A 22 36.29 10.24 -15.06
N PRO A 23 36.21 10.66 -16.33
CA PRO A 23 35.95 9.75 -17.47
C PRO A 23 36.92 8.57 -17.57
N ASP A 24 38.22 8.82 -17.38
CA ASP A 24 39.26 7.77 -17.44
C ASP A 24 39.30 6.81 -16.24
N ARG A 25 38.36 6.91 -15.30
CA ARG A 25 38.34 6.07 -14.09
C ARG A 25 37.03 5.33 -13.94
N VAL A 26 37.12 4.00 -13.94
CA VAL A 26 36.06 3.15 -13.40
C VAL A 26 36.07 3.28 -11.88
N GLN A 27 34.95 3.65 -11.29
CA GLN A 27 34.81 3.85 -9.85
C GLN A 27 33.75 2.91 -9.29
N GLU A 28 34.06 2.25 -8.18
CA GLU A 28 33.15 1.32 -7.50
C GLU A 28 32.72 1.88 -6.14
N PHE A 29 31.44 1.71 -5.83
CA PHE A 29 30.79 2.17 -4.61
C PHE A 29 30.05 1.01 -3.96
N GLY A 30 30.47 0.63 -2.76
CA GLY A 30 29.83 -0.44 -2.00
C GLY A 30 28.43 -0.01 -1.55
N GLN A 31 27.43 -0.83 -1.87
CA GLN A 31 26.04 -0.68 -1.41
C GLN A 31 25.71 -1.81 -0.43
N SER A 32 24.69 -1.61 0.42
CA SER A 32 24.25 -2.66 1.36
C SER A 32 23.77 -3.93 0.66
N TYR A 33 23.36 -3.80 -0.61
CA TYR A 33 22.80 -4.84 -1.47
C TYR A 33 23.66 -5.19 -2.70
N GLY A 34 24.87 -4.66 -2.83
CA GLY A 34 25.69 -4.91 -4.01
C GLY A 34 26.80 -3.89 -4.23
N VAL A 35 27.20 -3.69 -5.49
CA VAL A 35 28.22 -2.72 -5.91
C VAL A 35 27.66 -1.87 -7.04
N ALA A 36 27.73 -0.54 -6.89
CA ALA A 36 27.46 0.40 -7.96
C ALA A 36 28.78 0.79 -8.64
N ARG A 37 28.82 0.74 -9.97
CA ARG A 37 29.98 1.11 -10.78
C ARG A 37 29.65 2.29 -11.67
N VAL A 38 30.53 3.28 -11.69
CA VAL A 38 30.49 4.37 -12.66
C VAL A 38 31.64 4.22 -13.63
N PHE A 39 31.34 4.28 -14.92
CA PHE A 39 32.31 4.30 -16.00
C PHE A 39 31.75 5.08 -17.20
N TYR A 40 32.62 5.44 -18.13
CA TYR A 40 32.25 6.23 -19.30
C TYR A 40 32.46 5.39 -20.57
N PRO A 41 31.41 4.77 -21.13
CA PRO A 41 31.53 4.05 -22.39
C PRO A 41 31.92 4.95 -23.57
N GLU A 42 31.69 6.25 -23.47
CA GLU A 42 31.99 7.25 -24.50
C GLU A 42 32.33 8.57 -23.80
N ALA A 43 33.44 9.20 -24.18
CA ALA A 43 33.90 10.47 -23.61
C ALA A 43 34.79 11.20 -24.61
N ASP A 44 34.17 11.93 -25.52
CA ASP A 44 34.84 12.82 -26.47
C ASP A 44 34.29 14.26 -26.37
N GLU A 45 34.77 15.15 -27.24
CA GLU A 45 34.35 16.56 -27.22
C GLU A 45 32.90 16.78 -27.66
N GLU A 46 32.35 15.88 -28.47
CA GLU A 46 31.02 16.01 -29.08
C GLU A 46 29.94 15.28 -28.30
N ARG A 47 30.28 14.14 -27.70
CA ARG A 47 29.39 13.34 -26.87
C ARG A 47 30.14 12.69 -25.71
N CYS A 48 29.51 12.74 -24.55
CA CYS A 48 30.00 12.05 -23.36
C CYS A 48 28.83 11.33 -22.71
N THR A 49 29.03 10.04 -22.42
CA THR A 49 28.06 9.15 -21.82
C THR A 49 28.65 8.56 -20.54
N ALA A 50 28.03 8.86 -19.41
CA ALA A 50 28.29 8.20 -18.13
C ALA A 50 27.32 7.04 -17.94
N ALA A 51 27.81 5.90 -17.46
CA ALA A 51 27.02 4.73 -17.09
C ALA A 51 27.08 4.51 -15.58
N LEU A 52 25.91 4.39 -14.94
CA LEU A 52 25.76 3.86 -13.59
C LEU A 52 25.22 2.42 -13.69
N MET A 53 26.09 1.45 -13.39
CA MET A 53 25.73 0.05 -13.38
C MET A 53 25.65 -0.46 -11.94
N LEU A 54 24.49 -0.96 -11.53
CA LEU A 54 24.30 -1.56 -10.22
C LEU A 54 24.27 -3.08 -10.35
N ASP A 55 25.24 -3.71 -9.70
CA ASP A 55 25.41 -5.15 -9.58
C ASP A 55 24.92 -5.59 -8.21
N VAL A 56 23.71 -6.14 -8.15
CA VAL A 56 23.08 -6.56 -6.90
C VAL A 56 23.53 -7.97 -6.58
N ASP A 57 23.98 -8.18 -5.34
CA ASP A 57 24.22 -9.52 -4.83
C ASP A 57 22.89 -10.08 -4.28
N PRO A 58 22.23 -11.01 -5.00
CA PRO A 58 20.93 -11.55 -4.57
C PRO A 58 21.04 -12.27 -3.23
N VAL A 59 22.17 -12.92 -2.94
CA VAL A 59 22.40 -13.65 -1.69
C VAL A 59 22.53 -12.67 -0.52
N ARG A 60 23.29 -11.58 -0.71
CA ARG A 60 23.41 -10.51 0.31
C ARG A 60 22.12 -9.72 0.50
N LEU A 61 21.34 -9.53 -0.55
CA LEU A 61 20.02 -8.89 -0.45
C LEU A 61 19.06 -9.73 0.41
N VAL A 62 19.12 -11.06 0.31
CA VAL A 62 18.37 -11.98 1.17
C VAL A 62 18.91 -11.98 2.60
N ARG A 63 20.24 -12.00 2.79
CA ARG A 63 20.90 -12.07 4.11
C ARG A 63 20.90 -10.76 4.91
N SER A 64 20.79 -9.61 4.26
CA SER A 64 20.70 -8.29 4.93
C SER A 64 19.32 -8.02 5.53
N ARG A 65 18.32 -8.85 5.19
CA ARG A 65 17.08 -8.97 5.98
C ARG A 65 17.42 -9.74 7.26
N GLY A 66 17.12 -9.15 8.42
CA GLY A 66 17.47 -9.72 9.72
C GLY A 66 17.08 -11.20 9.87
N ARG A 67 17.76 -11.88 10.80
CA ARG A 67 17.74 -13.32 11.17
C ARG A 67 16.36 -13.98 11.41
N SER A 68 15.25 -13.32 11.10
CA SER A 68 13.88 -13.78 11.34
C SER A 68 13.05 -13.99 10.06
N THR A 69 13.69 -14.29 8.92
CA THR A 69 13.00 -14.63 7.66
C THR A 69 13.24 -16.11 7.35
N PRO A 70 12.22 -16.97 7.24
CA PRO A 70 12.45 -18.38 6.88
C PRO A 70 12.92 -18.52 5.43
N ASP A 71 13.85 -19.45 5.24
CA ASP A 71 14.84 -19.54 4.15
C ASP A 71 14.35 -20.08 2.78
N TYR A 72 13.04 -20.24 2.52
CA TYR A 72 12.58 -21.13 1.44
C TYR A 72 11.46 -20.60 0.52
N ALA A 73 11.63 -19.41 -0.06
CA ALA A 73 10.87 -19.03 -1.26
C ALA A 73 11.83 -18.91 -2.45
N LEU A 74 11.64 -19.71 -3.50
CA LEU A 74 12.43 -19.66 -4.74
C LEU A 74 12.52 -18.24 -5.32
N GLY A 75 11.44 -17.45 -5.16
CA GLY A 75 11.39 -16.03 -5.56
C GLY A 75 12.33 -15.09 -4.79
N GLN A 76 12.99 -15.53 -3.72
CA GLN A 76 14.07 -14.76 -3.07
C GLN A 76 15.42 -14.95 -3.77
N TYR A 77 15.62 -16.10 -4.41
CA TYR A 77 16.86 -16.45 -5.13
C TYR A 77 16.76 -16.19 -6.63
N VAL A 78 15.58 -16.42 -7.22
CA VAL A 78 15.26 -16.14 -8.63
C VAL A 78 14.23 -15.03 -8.67
N ASN A 79 14.70 -13.81 -8.85
CA ASN A 79 13.86 -12.64 -9.09
C ASN A 79 14.57 -11.65 -10.01
N ASP A 80 13.80 -10.71 -10.49
CA ASP A 80 14.21 -9.66 -11.42
C ASP A 80 14.95 -8.49 -10.76
N ARG A 81 15.02 -8.44 -9.42
CA ARG A 81 15.58 -7.29 -8.68
C ARG A 81 17.03 -6.96 -9.05
N PRO A 82 17.93 -7.92 -9.34
CA PRO A 82 19.28 -7.59 -9.78
C PRO A 82 19.36 -6.91 -11.15
N TYR A 83 18.31 -7.07 -11.95
CA TYR A 83 18.31 -6.73 -13.37
C TYR A 83 17.46 -5.49 -13.68
N ALA A 84 16.38 -5.27 -12.93
CA ALA A 84 15.41 -4.20 -13.12
C ALA A 84 15.78 -2.88 -12.42
N ALA A 85 15.76 -1.76 -13.14
CA ALA A 85 16.05 -0.39 -12.67
C ALA A 85 15.01 0.13 -11.64
N SER A 86 15.04 -0.47 -10.46
CA SER A 86 14.09 -0.33 -9.36
C SER A 86 14.48 0.78 -8.38
N SER A 87 13.76 0.85 -7.26
CA SER A 87 14.13 1.70 -6.10
C SER A 87 15.58 1.53 -5.61
N LEU A 88 16.22 0.36 -5.82
CA LEU A 88 17.64 0.14 -5.49
C LEU A 88 18.58 1.00 -6.36
N LEU A 89 18.23 1.21 -7.63
CA LEU A 89 18.99 2.09 -8.52
C LEU A 89 18.86 3.56 -8.10
N ALA A 90 17.68 3.98 -7.67
CA ALA A 90 17.45 5.33 -7.15
C ALA A 90 18.33 5.62 -5.92
N VAL A 91 18.42 4.66 -4.99
CA VAL A 91 19.29 4.78 -3.80
C VAL A 91 20.77 4.85 -4.19
N ALA A 92 21.21 3.98 -5.12
CA ALA A 92 22.58 4.01 -5.62
C ALA A 92 22.91 5.33 -6.34
N LEU A 93 21.99 5.84 -7.16
CA LEU A 93 22.10 7.14 -7.82
C LEU A 93 22.25 8.27 -6.80
N ALA A 94 21.44 8.26 -5.74
CA ALA A 94 21.48 9.28 -4.70
C ALA A 94 22.80 9.31 -3.93
N ASP A 95 23.40 8.14 -3.69
CA ASP A 95 24.67 8.02 -3.00
C ASP A 95 25.85 8.39 -3.90
N VAL A 96 25.90 7.81 -5.11
CA VAL A 96 27.02 7.97 -6.06
C VAL A 96 27.10 9.40 -6.63
N PHE A 97 25.96 10.02 -6.93
CA PHE A 97 25.88 11.37 -7.50
C PHE A 97 25.42 12.42 -6.49
N ARG A 98 25.71 12.21 -5.21
CA ARG A 98 25.31 13.09 -4.09
C ARG A 98 25.59 14.57 -4.34
N THR A 99 26.81 14.92 -4.77
CA THR A 99 27.21 16.32 -5.02
C THR A 99 26.53 16.90 -6.26
N ALA A 100 26.42 16.12 -7.33
CA ALA A 100 25.76 16.57 -8.56
C ALA A 100 24.28 16.90 -8.34
N ARG A 101 23.60 16.12 -7.47
CA ARG A 101 22.20 16.34 -7.07
C ARG A 101 21.93 17.63 -6.33
N THR A 102 22.93 18.24 -5.70
CA THR A 102 22.79 19.57 -5.10
C THR A 102 22.99 20.69 -6.12
N GLY A 103 23.32 20.33 -7.37
CA GLY A 103 23.62 21.26 -8.45
C GLY A 103 24.86 22.13 -8.20
N ARG A 104 25.82 21.61 -7.42
CA ARG A 104 27.10 22.26 -7.16
C ARG A 104 28.20 21.66 -8.05
N CYS A 105 28.94 22.52 -8.75
CA CYS A 105 30.17 22.17 -9.44
C CYS A 105 31.14 23.36 -9.42
N ASP A 106 32.17 23.30 -8.59
CA ASP A 106 33.10 24.43 -8.41
C ASP A 106 33.95 24.69 -9.69
N SER A 107 34.21 23.65 -10.47
CA SER A 107 34.98 23.75 -11.73
C SER A 107 34.16 24.21 -12.93
N ARG A 108 32.83 24.02 -12.90
CA ARG A 108 31.87 24.37 -13.97
C ARG A 108 30.56 24.92 -13.38
N PRO A 109 30.60 26.08 -12.68
CA PRO A 109 29.44 26.58 -11.96
C PRO A 109 28.28 26.96 -12.89
N GLU A 110 28.57 27.56 -14.04
CA GLU A 110 27.55 27.97 -15.03
C GLU A 110 26.80 26.76 -15.61
N LEU A 111 27.52 25.72 -16.02
CA LEU A 111 26.92 24.48 -16.54
C LEU A 111 26.12 23.72 -15.47
N ALA A 112 26.54 23.79 -14.20
CA ALA A 112 25.80 23.15 -13.11
C ALA A 112 24.53 23.92 -12.70
N ALA A 113 24.48 25.23 -12.96
CA ALA A 113 23.33 26.08 -12.68
C ALA A 113 22.30 26.06 -13.81
N GLY A 114 22.75 25.95 -15.07
CA GLY A 114 21.89 26.01 -16.26
C GLY A 114 21.36 24.67 -16.75
N PRO A 115 20.34 24.70 -17.64
CA PRO A 115 19.92 23.52 -18.38
C PRO A 115 20.98 23.12 -19.40
N ILE A 116 21.15 21.81 -19.60
CA ILE A 116 22.02 21.23 -20.62
C ILE A 116 21.26 20.16 -21.41
N PRO A 117 21.62 19.91 -22.68
CA PRO A 117 21.02 18.82 -23.44
C PRO A 117 21.41 17.49 -22.80
N LEU A 118 20.41 16.74 -22.34
CA LEU A 118 20.56 15.45 -21.69
C LEU A 118 19.79 14.38 -22.44
N GLU A 119 20.41 13.21 -22.53
CA GLU A 119 19.77 11.96 -22.92
C GLU A 119 19.97 10.94 -21.80
N ILE A 120 18.88 10.38 -21.28
CA ILE A 120 18.90 9.37 -20.22
C ILE A 120 18.29 8.09 -20.77
N ALA A 121 18.96 6.95 -20.60
CA ALA A 121 18.42 5.65 -21.01
C ALA A 121 18.39 4.64 -19.86
N LEU A 122 17.27 3.93 -19.77
CA LEU A 122 16.96 2.89 -18.79
C LEU A 122 16.42 1.67 -19.57
N PRO A 123 17.25 0.65 -19.84
CA PRO A 123 16.86 -0.44 -20.73
C PRO A 123 15.80 -1.39 -20.15
N ALA A 124 15.69 -1.45 -18.81
CA ALA A 124 14.76 -2.32 -18.11
C ALA A 124 14.22 -1.62 -16.85
N LEU A 125 13.18 -0.80 -17.02
CA LEU A 125 12.51 -0.07 -15.95
C LEU A 125 11.19 -0.77 -15.58
N PRO A 126 11.01 -1.29 -14.36
CA PRO A 126 9.69 -1.71 -13.91
C PRO A 126 8.76 -0.49 -13.90
N CYS A 127 7.67 -0.58 -14.66
CA CYS A 127 6.76 0.53 -14.87
C CYS A 127 5.31 0.06 -14.74
N ARG A 128 4.77 0.13 -13.52
CA ARG A 128 3.38 -0.26 -13.25
C ARG A 128 2.44 0.80 -13.83
N GLY A 129 1.72 0.42 -14.88
CA GLY A 129 0.94 1.34 -15.73
C GLY A 129 1.50 1.47 -17.15
N GLY A 130 2.57 0.74 -17.48
CA GLY A 130 3.09 0.65 -18.85
C GLY A 130 3.74 1.94 -19.35
N PRO A 131 4.00 2.03 -20.67
CA PRO A 131 4.62 3.21 -21.28
C PRO A 131 3.93 4.53 -20.95
N GLU A 132 2.59 4.55 -20.95
CA GLU A 132 1.78 5.75 -20.65
C GLU A 132 2.07 6.35 -19.28
N MET A 133 2.41 5.53 -18.29
CA MET A 133 2.81 6.03 -16.97
C MET A 133 4.13 6.81 -17.03
N ALA A 134 5.09 6.38 -17.86
CA ALA A 134 6.34 7.11 -18.04
C ALA A 134 6.10 8.45 -18.73
N HIS A 135 5.26 8.50 -19.76
CA HIS A 135 4.84 9.75 -20.42
C HIS A 135 4.22 10.73 -19.41
N ARG A 136 3.22 10.26 -18.65
CA ARG A 136 2.52 11.07 -17.63
C ARG A 136 3.44 11.68 -16.57
N LEU A 137 4.54 11.02 -16.23
CA LEU A 137 5.44 11.45 -15.17
C LEU A 137 6.62 12.29 -15.66
N PHE A 138 7.11 12.10 -16.89
CA PHE A 138 8.30 12.80 -17.38
C PHE A 138 7.99 13.91 -18.39
N GLU A 139 6.94 13.82 -19.21
CA GLU A 139 6.61 14.89 -20.16
C GLU A 139 6.34 16.25 -19.50
N PRO A 140 5.58 16.34 -18.39
CA PRO A 140 5.36 17.63 -17.72
C PRO A 140 6.62 18.27 -17.15
N LEU A 141 7.72 17.51 -17.05
CA LEU A 141 9.02 17.99 -16.58
C LEU A 141 9.93 18.49 -17.71
N GLY A 142 9.42 18.55 -18.95
CA GLY A 142 10.16 19.03 -20.12
C GLY A 142 10.92 17.93 -20.87
N TRP A 143 10.66 16.66 -20.60
CA TRP A 143 11.27 15.55 -21.33
C TRP A 143 10.47 15.18 -22.58
N THR A 144 11.18 14.96 -23.68
CA THR A 144 10.70 14.09 -24.74
C THR A 144 10.88 12.65 -24.28
N VAL A 145 9.77 11.91 -24.17
CA VAL A 145 9.75 10.54 -23.64
C VAL A 145 9.61 9.54 -24.78
N GLU A 146 10.50 8.57 -24.83
CA GLU A 146 10.32 7.36 -25.63
C GLU A 146 10.26 6.15 -24.70
N ALA A 147 9.07 5.57 -24.57
CA ALA A 147 8.81 4.43 -23.71
C ALA A 147 8.26 3.26 -24.54
N ARG A 148 8.93 2.11 -24.50
CA ARG A 148 8.48 0.89 -25.20
C ARG A 148 8.39 -0.27 -24.22
N ALA A 149 7.27 -0.97 -24.21
CA ALA A 149 7.13 -2.19 -23.41
C ALA A 149 8.15 -3.24 -23.89
N VAL A 150 8.70 -3.99 -22.94
CA VAL A 150 9.62 -5.10 -23.23
C VAL A 150 8.79 -6.39 -23.24
N PRO A 151 8.83 -7.20 -24.32
CA PRO A 151 8.11 -8.47 -24.34
C PRO A 151 8.59 -9.40 -23.23
N LEU A 152 7.71 -10.26 -22.70
CA LEU A 152 8.12 -11.27 -21.71
C LEU A 152 9.16 -12.22 -22.29
N ASP A 153 8.96 -12.64 -23.54
CA ASP A 153 9.90 -13.45 -24.29
C ASP A 153 9.71 -13.17 -25.80
N GLU A 154 10.79 -12.86 -26.52
CA GLU A 154 10.74 -12.59 -27.97
C GLU A 154 10.40 -13.86 -28.77
N GLY A 155 10.70 -15.05 -28.23
CA GLY A 155 10.39 -16.34 -28.84
C GLY A 155 8.94 -16.80 -28.64
N PHE A 156 8.21 -16.20 -27.68
CA PHE A 156 6.82 -16.54 -27.36
C PHE A 156 5.95 -15.26 -27.30
N PRO A 157 5.64 -14.63 -28.45
CA PRO A 157 4.88 -13.38 -28.50
C PRO A 157 3.49 -13.47 -27.84
N GLU A 158 2.89 -14.66 -27.79
CA GLU A 158 1.60 -14.92 -27.16
C GLU A 158 1.60 -14.70 -25.63
N TRP A 159 2.76 -14.65 -24.98
CA TRP A 159 2.87 -14.31 -23.56
C TRP A 159 2.65 -12.81 -23.31
N GLY A 160 2.78 -11.99 -24.35
CA GLY A 160 2.57 -10.55 -24.30
C GLY A 160 3.73 -9.79 -23.65
N ASP A 161 3.44 -8.53 -23.31
CA ASP A 161 4.43 -7.62 -22.74
C ASP A 161 4.70 -7.89 -21.26
N SER A 162 5.96 -7.72 -20.86
CA SER A 162 6.34 -7.71 -19.46
C SER A 162 5.93 -6.39 -18.79
N ARG A 163 6.06 -6.33 -17.47
CA ARG A 163 5.91 -5.08 -16.71
C ARG A 163 7.06 -4.07 -16.92
N TYR A 164 8.05 -4.41 -17.75
CA TYR A 164 9.23 -3.59 -17.98
C TYR A 164 9.04 -2.70 -19.20
N VAL A 165 9.59 -1.50 -19.09
CA VAL A 165 9.65 -0.52 -20.16
C VAL A 165 11.11 -0.20 -20.43
N ARG A 166 11.49 -0.16 -21.70
CA ARG A 166 12.70 0.50 -22.19
C ARG A 166 12.38 1.99 -22.30
N LEU A 167 13.03 2.80 -21.47
CA LEU A 167 12.78 4.24 -21.39
C LEU A 167 14.00 5.02 -21.90
N SER A 168 13.75 5.99 -22.76
CA SER A 168 14.69 7.04 -23.16
C SER A 168 14.05 8.41 -22.91
N LEU A 169 14.79 9.30 -22.27
CA LEU A 169 14.37 10.67 -21.97
C LEU A 169 15.35 11.63 -22.64
N ARG A 170 14.85 12.61 -23.39
CA ARG A 170 15.67 13.64 -24.04
C ARG A 170 15.13 15.03 -23.72
N GLY A 171 15.97 15.95 -23.29
CA GLY A 171 15.52 17.29 -22.92
C GLY A 171 16.66 18.23 -22.55
N GLU A 172 16.37 19.53 -22.50
CA GLU A 172 17.27 20.55 -21.97
C GLU A 172 16.87 20.87 -20.54
N VAL A 173 17.53 20.20 -19.58
CA VAL A 173 17.24 20.36 -18.16
C VAL A 173 18.52 20.44 -17.35
N ARG A 174 18.46 21.00 -16.15
CA ARG A 174 19.61 21.01 -15.25
C ARG A 174 19.91 19.59 -14.80
N LEU A 175 21.20 19.20 -14.77
CA LEU A 175 21.60 17.85 -14.36
C LEU A 175 21.12 17.48 -12.96
N ALA A 176 21.16 18.44 -12.02
CA ALA A 176 20.67 18.23 -10.66
C ALA A 176 19.18 17.83 -10.64
N ASP A 177 18.37 18.53 -11.43
CA ASP A 177 16.94 18.31 -11.52
C ASP A 177 16.67 16.93 -12.14
N ALA A 178 17.36 16.58 -13.23
CA ALA A 178 17.25 15.26 -13.85
C ALA A 178 17.55 14.11 -12.85
N LEU A 179 18.64 14.24 -12.07
CA LEU A 179 19.00 13.25 -11.06
C LEU A 179 17.97 13.16 -9.92
N ASN A 180 17.42 14.29 -9.49
CA ASN A 180 16.42 14.34 -8.44
C ASN A 180 15.05 13.83 -8.91
N GLN A 181 14.66 14.12 -10.14
CA GLN A 181 13.48 13.55 -10.80
C GLN A 181 13.59 12.03 -10.89
N LEU A 182 14.72 11.49 -11.36
CA LEU A 182 14.96 10.04 -11.36
C LEU A 182 14.91 9.44 -9.95
N TYR A 183 15.54 10.10 -8.97
CA TYR A 183 15.53 9.64 -7.58
C TYR A 183 14.11 9.50 -7.01
N VAL A 184 13.21 10.45 -7.33
CA VAL A 184 11.82 10.44 -6.86
C VAL A 184 10.94 9.50 -7.69
N LEU A 185 11.08 9.50 -9.02
CA LEU A 185 10.14 8.85 -9.94
C LEU A 185 10.43 7.37 -10.17
N LEU A 186 11.68 6.90 -10.08
CA LEU A 186 11.98 5.47 -10.24
C LEU A 186 11.22 4.60 -9.21
N PRO A 187 11.17 4.93 -7.90
CA PRO A 187 10.33 4.20 -6.95
C PRO A 187 8.82 4.31 -7.22
N VAL A 188 8.36 5.40 -7.83
CA VAL A 188 6.95 5.65 -8.16
C VAL A 188 6.50 4.79 -9.35
N LEU A 189 7.40 4.58 -10.32
CA LEU A 189 7.19 3.73 -11.50
C LEU A 189 7.21 2.24 -11.12
N ASP A 190 8.11 1.87 -10.22
CA ASP A 190 8.24 0.51 -9.68
C ASP A 190 6.99 0.09 -8.88
N ASP A 191 6.39 1.02 -8.13
CA ASP A 191 5.23 0.79 -7.26
C ASP A 191 5.43 -0.39 -6.27
N SER A 192 6.70 -0.72 -6.01
CA SER A 192 7.14 -1.80 -5.12
C SER A 192 8.37 -1.36 -4.32
N LYS A 193 8.14 -0.65 -3.20
CA LYS A 193 9.26 -0.20 -2.34
C LYS A 193 9.82 -1.37 -1.52
N HIS A 194 11.15 -1.49 -1.48
CA HIS A 194 11.87 -2.61 -0.85
C HIS A 194 12.65 -2.25 0.42
N TYR A 195 12.56 -1.00 0.91
CA TYR A 195 13.18 -0.57 2.17
C TYR A 195 12.14 -0.06 3.17
N TRP A 196 12.45 -0.19 4.47
CA TRP A 196 11.63 0.35 5.56
C TRP A 196 11.65 1.89 5.52
N MET A 197 10.49 2.52 5.34
CA MET A 197 10.36 3.98 5.36
C MET A 197 10.25 4.48 6.81
N ALA A 198 11.11 5.45 7.15
CA ALA A 198 11.06 6.21 8.39
C ALA A 198 10.45 7.61 8.13
N SER A 199 10.17 8.37 9.19
CA SER A 199 9.52 9.69 9.10
C SER A 199 10.34 10.73 8.32
N ASP A 200 11.65 10.51 8.16
CA ASP A 200 12.56 11.35 7.38
C ASP A 200 12.37 11.21 5.86
N GLU A 201 11.60 10.22 5.38
CA GLU A 201 11.29 10.07 3.95
C GLU A 201 10.46 11.23 3.41
N VAL A 202 9.65 11.89 4.24
CA VAL A 202 8.94 13.11 3.85
C VAL A 202 9.94 14.23 3.58
N ASP A 203 10.92 14.44 4.47
CA ASP A 203 11.97 15.44 4.27
C ASP A 203 12.79 15.16 3.01
N LYS A 204 13.07 13.89 2.72
CA LYS A 204 13.79 13.48 1.51
C LYS A 204 12.98 13.75 0.24
N LEU A 205 11.67 13.46 0.25
CA LEU A 205 10.80 13.75 -0.88
C LEU A 205 10.71 15.25 -1.13
N ILE A 206 10.49 16.06 -0.09
CA ILE A 206 10.41 17.52 -0.23
C ILE A 206 11.73 18.09 -0.75
N ARG A 207 12.86 17.64 -0.22
CA ARG A 207 14.18 18.10 -0.66
C ARG A 207 14.51 17.71 -2.10
N ALA A 208 14.08 16.54 -2.56
CA ALA A 208 14.35 16.10 -3.93
C ALA A 208 13.28 16.57 -4.93
N GLY A 209 12.05 16.76 -4.45
CA GLY A 209 10.92 17.26 -5.23
C GLY A 209 10.97 18.76 -5.46
N GLU A 210 11.62 19.51 -4.57
CA GLU A 210 11.74 20.99 -4.59
C GLU A 210 10.45 21.66 -5.12
N SER A 211 10.58 22.66 -5.99
CA SER A 211 9.44 23.34 -6.60
C SER A 211 8.78 22.53 -7.71
N TRP A 212 9.50 21.64 -8.40
CA TRP A 212 8.97 20.90 -9.54
C TRP A 212 7.85 19.94 -9.13
N LEU A 213 7.97 19.29 -7.96
CA LEU A 213 6.96 18.35 -7.48
C LEU A 213 5.67 19.08 -7.08
N ALA A 214 5.77 20.28 -6.51
CA ALA A 214 4.61 21.09 -6.16
C ALA A 214 3.84 21.53 -7.43
N ALA A 215 4.57 21.87 -8.50
CA ALA A 215 4.01 22.26 -9.79
C ALA A 215 3.56 21.08 -10.69
N HIS A 216 3.93 19.84 -10.35
CA HIS A 216 3.67 18.70 -11.23
C HIS A 216 2.17 18.35 -11.28
N PRO A 217 1.55 18.16 -12.46
CA PRO A 217 0.12 17.84 -12.58
C PRO A 217 -0.24 16.50 -11.92
N ALA A 218 0.70 15.54 -11.93
CA ALA A 218 0.56 14.25 -11.24
C ALA A 218 1.08 14.24 -9.78
N ARG A 219 1.29 15.40 -9.12
CA ARG A 219 1.83 15.48 -7.74
C ARG A 219 1.09 14.59 -6.74
N GLY A 220 -0.23 14.47 -6.89
CA GLY A 220 -1.09 13.60 -6.08
C GLY A 220 -0.73 12.11 -6.23
N LEU A 221 -0.55 11.67 -7.47
CA LEU A 221 -0.16 10.30 -7.80
C LEU A 221 1.26 10.00 -7.34
N ILE A 222 2.21 10.91 -7.62
CA ILE A 222 3.62 10.78 -7.25
C ILE A 222 3.74 10.62 -5.73
N THR A 223 3.13 11.50 -4.96
CA THR A 223 3.18 11.48 -3.49
C THR A 223 2.58 10.18 -2.93
N ARG A 224 1.40 9.76 -3.44
CA ARG A 224 0.75 8.52 -2.99
C ARG A 224 1.59 7.28 -3.28
N ARG A 225 2.10 7.13 -4.51
CA ARG A 225 2.95 5.99 -4.87
C ARG A 225 4.32 6.03 -4.20
N TYR A 226 4.86 7.22 -3.95
CA TYR A 226 6.09 7.38 -3.19
C TYR A 226 5.93 6.87 -1.75
N PHE A 227 4.84 7.16 -1.05
CA PHE A 227 4.63 6.65 0.32
C PHE A 227 3.88 5.31 0.39
N GLY A 228 3.39 4.78 -0.73
CA GLY A 228 2.60 3.55 -0.76
C GLY A 228 1.39 3.62 0.18
N ARG A 229 1.25 2.62 1.06
CA ARG A 229 0.12 2.52 2.01
C ARG A 229 0.23 3.41 3.26
N HIS A 230 1.22 4.31 3.35
CA HIS A 230 1.46 5.15 4.53
C HIS A 230 0.70 6.50 4.45
N SER A 231 -0.62 6.46 4.62
CA SER A 231 -1.53 7.63 4.52
C SER A 231 -1.13 8.82 5.39
N ALA A 232 -0.59 8.59 6.58
CA ALA A 232 -0.10 9.66 7.46
C ALA A 232 1.08 10.44 6.84
N LEU A 233 2.05 9.75 6.23
CA LEU A 233 3.20 10.41 5.56
C LEU A 233 2.74 11.14 4.29
N THR A 234 1.81 10.54 3.55
CA THR A 234 1.18 11.17 2.39
C THR A 234 0.50 12.50 2.77
N ARG A 235 -0.27 12.54 3.86
CA ARG A 235 -0.92 13.77 4.35
C ARG A 235 0.11 14.83 4.76
N THR A 236 1.14 14.44 5.52
CA THR A 236 2.21 15.37 5.91
C THR A 236 2.96 15.92 4.70
N ALA A 237 3.21 15.10 3.68
CA ALA A 237 3.85 15.55 2.44
C ALA A 237 2.96 16.51 1.65
N PHE A 238 1.64 16.26 1.55
CA PHE A 238 0.73 17.19 0.90
C PHE A 238 0.66 18.54 1.60
N ALA A 239 0.59 18.57 2.94
CA ALA A 239 0.60 19.81 3.71
C ALA A 239 1.85 20.65 3.39
N ARG A 240 3.03 20.01 3.36
CA ARG A 240 4.30 20.70 3.06
C ARG A 240 4.46 21.11 1.59
N LEU A 241 3.91 20.34 0.65
CA LEU A 241 3.91 20.72 -0.77
C LEU A 241 2.98 21.91 -1.02
N ALA A 242 1.87 22.01 -0.28
CA ALA A 242 0.99 23.18 -0.33
C ALA A 242 1.68 24.45 0.18
N GLU A 243 2.46 24.35 1.27
CA GLU A 243 3.29 25.46 1.79
C GLU A 243 4.35 25.98 0.79
N LEU A 244 4.76 25.15 -0.18
CA LEU A 244 5.77 25.50 -1.20
C LEU A 244 5.15 26.06 -2.50
N GLY A 245 3.84 25.94 -2.69
CA GLY A 245 3.16 26.14 -3.98
C GLY A 245 2.15 27.28 -4.02
N ASP A 246 2.34 28.32 -3.21
CA ASP A 246 1.40 29.44 -3.05
C ASP A 246 1.31 30.31 -4.34
N ASP A 247 0.55 29.80 -5.32
CA ASP A 247 -0.21 30.49 -6.38
C ASP A 247 -0.83 29.47 -7.37
N VAL A 248 -1.69 28.56 -6.90
CA VAL A 248 -2.89 28.08 -7.64
C VAL A 248 -3.91 27.58 -6.61
N ALA A 249 -4.89 28.43 -6.31
CA ALA A 249 -6.09 28.04 -5.59
C ALA A 249 -6.96 27.09 -6.44
N GLU A 250 -7.61 26.15 -5.76
CA GLU A 250 -8.66 25.23 -6.24
C GLU A 250 -8.23 24.05 -7.13
N GLU A 251 -7.80 22.96 -6.48
CA GLU A 251 -8.42 21.63 -6.62
C GLU A 251 -7.98 20.79 -5.41
N LEU A 252 -8.54 21.12 -4.25
CA LEU A 252 -8.47 20.30 -3.06
C LEU A 252 -9.76 19.50 -2.99
N ASP A 253 -9.72 18.25 -3.46
CA ASP A 253 -10.70 17.28 -3.00
C ASP A 253 -10.57 17.16 -1.48
N PRO A 254 -11.67 17.27 -0.72
CA PRO A 254 -11.60 17.36 0.73
C PRO A 254 -10.99 16.06 1.33
N PRO A 255 -10.11 16.18 2.33
CA PRO A 255 -9.61 15.03 3.05
C PRO A 255 -10.74 14.39 3.86
N VAL A 256 -10.98 13.10 3.64
CA VAL A 256 -11.80 12.27 4.51
C VAL A 256 -11.18 12.27 5.90
N GLU A 257 -11.89 12.86 6.86
CA GLU A 257 -11.53 12.90 8.27
C GLU A 257 -11.58 11.49 8.86
N GLU A 258 -10.46 11.04 9.43
CA GLU A 258 -10.45 9.98 10.43
C GLU A 258 -10.14 10.64 11.78
N GLU A 259 -11.19 10.87 12.56
CA GLU A 259 -11.11 11.22 13.97
C GLU A 259 -10.35 10.14 14.75
N ALA A 260 -9.29 10.57 15.42
CA ALA A 260 -8.66 9.80 16.49
C ALA A 260 -9.46 10.03 17.79
N LEU A 261 -10.13 8.98 18.25
CA LEU A 261 -10.65 8.86 19.61
C LEU A 261 -9.49 8.84 20.61
N ALA A 262 -9.59 9.65 21.67
CA ALA A 262 -8.88 9.44 22.92
C ALA A 262 -9.89 9.39 24.08
N VAL A 263 -9.66 8.44 24.97
CA VAL A 263 -10.55 7.89 25.99
C VAL A 263 -10.43 8.64 27.32
N ASN A 264 -11.55 8.67 28.04
CA ASN A 264 -11.85 9.19 29.38
C ASN A 264 -10.82 8.98 30.50
N GLY A 265 -10.91 9.85 31.52
CA GLY A 265 -10.56 9.56 32.91
C GLY A 265 -11.48 10.33 33.87
N GLU A 266 -12.25 9.60 34.68
CA GLU A 266 -13.06 10.09 35.80
C GLU A 266 -12.19 10.33 37.04
N GLU A 267 -12.52 11.33 37.88
CA GLU A 267 -12.52 11.20 39.34
C GLU A 267 -13.28 12.35 40.04
N ALA A 268 -13.81 12.04 41.23
CA ALA A 268 -14.90 12.75 41.91
C ALA A 268 -14.46 13.73 43.03
N ALA A 269 -15.40 14.63 43.34
CA ALA A 269 -15.73 15.23 44.65
C ALA A 269 -14.85 16.37 45.26
N ALA A 270 -15.51 17.54 45.43
CA ALA A 270 -15.83 18.20 46.71
C ALA A 270 -15.53 19.71 46.79
N ALA A 271 -16.46 20.40 47.49
CA ALA A 271 -16.39 21.72 48.13
C ALA A 271 -16.84 22.98 47.34
N ALA A 272 -18.06 23.42 47.67
CA ALA A 272 -18.48 24.83 47.69
C ALA A 272 -17.80 25.56 48.88
N PRO A 273 -17.80 26.92 49.00
CA PRO A 273 -19.04 27.69 49.14
C PRO A 273 -19.08 29.13 48.53
N ALA A 274 -20.32 29.58 48.37
CA ALA A 274 -20.92 30.88 48.74
C ALA A 274 -20.62 32.21 48.00
N ASP A 275 -21.75 32.93 47.87
CA ASP A 275 -21.98 34.39 47.82
C ASP A 275 -21.76 35.10 46.47
N GLY A 276 -22.64 35.96 45.95
CA GLY A 276 -23.90 36.52 46.43
C GLY A 276 -24.24 37.76 45.59
N GLY A 277 -25.53 37.97 45.28
CA GLY A 277 -26.12 39.23 44.75
C GLY A 277 -25.86 39.56 43.27
N GLU A 278 -26.72 40.27 42.53
CA GLU A 278 -28.04 40.86 42.77
C GLU A 278 -28.59 41.36 41.41
N ALA A 279 -29.92 41.38 41.31
CA ALA A 279 -30.88 42.00 40.37
C ALA A 279 -30.46 42.87 39.14
N VAL A 280 -31.06 42.52 37.97
CA VAL A 280 -31.88 43.28 36.96
C VAL A 280 -32.00 44.84 37.03
N PRO A 281 -32.55 45.57 36.01
CA PRO A 281 -32.84 45.32 34.58
C PRO A 281 -32.54 46.50 33.59
N ALA A 282 -32.91 46.28 32.32
CA ALA A 282 -33.63 47.20 31.41
C ALA A 282 -32.90 48.11 30.40
N ASP A 283 -33.45 48.03 29.18
CA ASP A 283 -33.60 49.01 28.09
C ASP A 283 -32.36 49.44 27.27
N ALA A 284 -32.45 49.71 25.97
CA ALA A 284 -33.39 49.48 24.87
C ALA A 284 -32.75 50.12 23.61
N GLU A 285 -33.32 49.83 22.44
CA GLU A 285 -33.16 50.50 21.13
C GLU A 285 -31.94 50.08 20.27
N ALA A 286 -32.13 49.31 19.18
CA ALA A 286 -32.79 49.63 17.89
C ALA A 286 -31.82 50.40 16.94
N ALA A 287 -31.76 50.21 15.62
CA ALA A 287 -32.58 49.46 14.67
C ALA A 287 -31.81 49.31 13.34
N GLU A 288 -32.26 48.35 12.53
CA GLU A 288 -32.41 48.40 11.05
C GLU A 288 -31.17 48.58 10.14
N GLY A 289 -31.03 47.87 9.02
CA GLY A 289 -31.92 46.96 8.32
C GLY A 289 -31.41 46.76 6.88
N ALA A 290 -31.66 45.58 6.30
CA ALA A 290 -31.99 45.38 4.87
C ALA A 290 -32.20 43.88 4.60
N THR A 291 -33.46 43.48 4.63
CA THR A 291 -34.01 42.22 4.11
C THR A 291 -34.44 42.38 2.64
N ALA A 292 -34.24 41.35 1.82
CA ALA A 292 -35.20 40.81 0.83
C ALA A 292 -34.48 39.70 0.01
N THR A 293 -34.75 38.39 0.19
CA THR A 293 -35.87 37.58 -0.38
C THR A 293 -35.86 37.59 -1.92
N ASP A 294 -35.99 36.51 -2.69
CA ASP A 294 -36.55 35.18 -2.49
C ASP A 294 -36.17 34.33 -3.73
N SER A 295 -35.96 33.02 -3.59
CA SER A 295 -36.69 31.98 -4.34
C SER A 295 -36.02 30.61 -4.21
N ALA A 296 -36.72 29.75 -3.48
CA ALA A 296 -36.52 28.33 -3.25
C ALA A 296 -36.45 27.51 -4.56
N THR A 297 -35.79 26.34 -4.59
CA THR A 297 -36.41 25.09 -4.08
C THR A 297 -35.39 23.94 -3.90
N PRO A 298 -35.72 22.94 -3.07
CA PRO A 298 -34.79 22.22 -2.20
C PRO A 298 -34.33 20.88 -2.77
N SER A 299 -33.24 20.34 -2.22
CA SER A 299 -32.98 18.91 -2.22
C SER A 299 -32.62 18.47 -0.80
N PRO A 300 -33.14 17.35 -0.30
CA PRO A 300 -33.11 17.02 1.11
C PRO A 300 -31.74 16.44 1.48
N GLU A 301 -30.86 17.26 2.01
CA GLU A 301 -29.74 16.74 2.80
C GLU A 301 -30.33 16.22 4.11
N ARG A 302 -30.60 14.91 4.13
CA ARG A 302 -30.79 14.19 5.38
C ARG A 302 -29.43 14.14 6.07
N ASP A 303 -29.35 14.73 7.25
CA ASP A 303 -28.32 14.48 8.26
C ASP A 303 -27.92 13.00 8.25
N ALA A 304 -26.75 12.69 7.70
CA ALA A 304 -26.16 11.36 7.76
C ALA A 304 -25.04 11.39 8.80
N ALA A 305 -25.27 10.72 9.92
CA ALA A 305 -24.26 10.42 10.93
C ALA A 305 -22.97 9.86 10.28
N PRO A 306 -21.79 10.04 10.90
CA PRO A 306 -20.52 9.57 10.34
C PRO A 306 -20.59 8.08 9.99
N ARG A 307 -20.41 7.76 8.69
CA ARG A 307 -20.45 6.39 8.19
C ARG A 307 -19.27 5.60 8.76
N ARG A 308 -19.56 4.53 9.49
CA ARG A 308 -18.55 3.63 10.07
C ARG A 308 -17.73 2.97 8.96
N PRO A 309 -16.40 2.81 9.12
CA PRO A 309 -15.56 2.21 8.09
C PRO A 309 -15.91 0.73 7.88
N LEU A 310 -16.01 0.29 6.61
CA LEU A 310 -16.40 -1.08 6.24
C LEU A 310 -15.55 -2.16 6.91
N ASN A 311 -14.25 -1.88 7.11
CA ASN A 311 -13.37 -2.81 7.82
C ASN A 311 -13.83 -3.04 9.27
N ALA A 312 -14.24 -1.98 9.98
CA ALA A 312 -14.75 -2.11 11.34
C ALA A 312 -16.09 -2.87 11.38
N LEU A 313 -16.97 -2.63 10.40
CA LEU A 313 -18.23 -3.36 10.26
C LEU A 313 -17.98 -4.86 10.01
N ARG A 314 -16.97 -5.20 9.21
CA ARG A 314 -16.56 -6.58 8.95
C ARG A 314 -16.03 -7.27 10.20
N HIS A 315 -15.13 -6.61 10.91
CA HIS A 315 -14.60 -7.09 12.18
C HIS A 315 -15.72 -7.36 13.20
N GLU A 316 -16.63 -6.41 13.38
CA GLU A 316 -17.78 -6.56 14.27
C GLU A 316 -18.66 -7.75 13.86
N ALA A 317 -18.98 -7.87 12.56
CA ALA A 317 -19.80 -8.96 12.05
C ALA A 317 -19.14 -10.34 12.26
N VAL A 318 -17.83 -10.44 12.03
CA VAL A 318 -17.05 -11.66 12.27
C VAL A 318 -17.04 -12.01 13.75
N LEU A 319 -16.79 -11.03 14.65
CA LEU A 319 -16.78 -11.26 16.09
C LEU A 319 -18.16 -11.66 16.63
N ALA A 320 -19.24 -11.03 16.16
CA ALA A 320 -20.60 -11.38 16.51
C ALA A 320 -20.92 -12.82 16.07
N THR A 321 -20.58 -13.16 14.83
CA THR A 321 -20.76 -14.52 14.28
C THR A 321 -19.95 -15.55 15.07
N LEU A 322 -18.69 -15.24 15.42
CA LEU A 322 -17.87 -16.11 16.27
C LEU A 322 -18.50 -16.33 17.65
N ALA A 323 -19.07 -15.30 18.27
CA ALA A 323 -19.71 -15.43 19.58
C ALA A 323 -20.90 -16.41 19.56
N GLU A 324 -21.68 -16.44 18.47
CA GLU A 324 -22.79 -17.39 18.27
C GLU A 324 -22.32 -18.85 18.22
N THR A 325 -21.07 -19.11 17.81
CA THR A 325 -20.53 -20.48 17.71
C THR A 325 -20.13 -21.10 19.04
N GLY A 326 -19.91 -20.28 20.09
CA GLY A 326 -19.33 -20.74 21.35
C GLY A 326 -17.88 -21.22 21.26
N ALA A 327 -17.16 -20.90 20.19
CA ALA A 327 -15.76 -21.25 20.01
C ALA A 327 -14.88 -20.72 21.15
N ARG A 328 -13.95 -21.54 21.65
CA ARG A 328 -12.94 -21.13 22.64
C ARG A 328 -11.53 -21.13 22.07
N THR A 329 -11.34 -21.74 20.90
CA THR A 329 -10.07 -21.77 20.18
C THR A 329 -10.31 -21.30 18.75
N VAL A 330 -9.63 -20.23 18.35
CA VAL A 330 -9.84 -19.58 17.04
C VAL A 330 -8.52 -19.45 16.30
N ILE A 331 -8.53 -19.73 14.99
CA ILE A 331 -7.43 -19.42 14.08
C ILE A 331 -7.88 -18.44 13.00
N ASP A 332 -7.14 -17.34 12.87
CA ASP A 332 -7.27 -16.34 11.81
C ASP A 332 -6.33 -16.73 10.65
N LEU A 333 -6.93 -17.24 9.58
CA LEU A 333 -6.27 -17.80 8.39
C LEU A 333 -6.12 -16.71 7.33
N GLY A 334 -4.98 -16.03 7.30
CA GLY A 334 -4.76 -14.80 6.54
C GLY A 334 -4.84 -13.55 7.41
N CYS A 335 -4.19 -13.60 8.59
CA CYS A 335 -4.39 -12.60 9.64
C CYS A 335 -3.85 -11.19 9.30
N GLY A 336 -3.08 -11.07 8.22
CA GLY A 336 -2.50 -9.82 7.75
C GLY A 336 -1.72 -9.11 8.85
N SER A 337 -2.11 -7.87 9.10
CA SER A 337 -1.46 -7.01 10.12
C SER A 337 -1.92 -7.29 11.56
N GLY A 338 -2.68 -8.36 11.79
CA GLY A 338 -3.10 -8.84 13.11
C GLY A 338 -4.18 -8.00 13.81
N GLN A 339 -5.02 -7.29 13.05
CA GLN A 339 -6.09 -6.46 13.64
C GLN A 339 -7.14 -7.35 14.34
N LEU A 340 -7.68 -8.34 13.62
CA LEU A 340 -8.66 -9.28 14.17
C LEU A 340 -8.06 -10.10 15.30
N VAL A 341 -6.82 -10.60 15.15
CA VAL A 341 -6.09 -11.28 16.24
C VAL A 341 -6.04 -10.44 17.52
N GLY A 342 -5.82 -9.13 17.40
CA GLY A 342 -5.81 -8.22 18.56
C GLY A 342 -7.16 -8.15 19.26
N GLU A 343 -8.24 -8.07 18.50
CA GLU A 343 -9.61 -8.07 19.04
C GLU A 343 -9.99 -9.42 19.67
N LEU A 344 -9.59 -10.54 19.04
CA LEU A 344 -9.78 -11.89 19.57
C LEU A 344 -9.05 -12.06 20.92
N LEU A 345 -7.82 -11.58 21.06
CA LEU A 345 -7.09 -11.67 22.34
C LEU A 345 -7.75 -10.85 23.47
N GLY A 346 -8.49 -9.80 23.11
CA GLY A 346 -9.29 -9.01 24.04
C GLY A 346 -10.51 -9.76 24.60
N ARG A 347 -10.91 -10.88 24.01
CA ARG A 347 -12.03 -11.71 24.46
C ARG A 347 -11.55 -12.75 25.49
N PRO A 348 -11.99 -12.68 26.76
CA PRO A 348 -11.51 -13.61 27.78
C PRO A 348 -12.02 -15.05 27.59
N GLU A 349 -13.11 -15.25 26.83
CA GLU A 349 -13.68 -16.57 26.54
C GLU A 349 -12.78 -17.41 25.62
N LEU A 350 -11.93 -16.76 24.81
CA LEU A 350 -11.01 -17.42 23.88
C LEU A 350 -9.76 -17.92 24.60
N THR A 351 -9.71 -19.22 24.86
CA THR A 351 -8.58 -19.89 25.51
C THR A 351 -7.34 -20.05 24.62
N LYS A 352 -7.50 -20.08 23.29
CA LYS A 352 -6.38 -20.10 22.32
C LYS A 352 -6.74 -19.25 21.10
N VAL A 353 -5.81 -18.40 20.66
CA VAL A 353 -5.92 -17.59 19.44
C VAL A 353 -4.67 -17.83 18.60
N ALA A 354 -4.85 -18.16 17.33
CA ALA A 354 -3.77 -18.21 16.37
C ALA A 354 -3.98 -17.24 15.22
N GLY A 355 -2.90 -16.66 14.72
CA GLY A 355 -2.87 -15.89 13.48
C GLY A 355 -1.82 -16.46 12.55
N THR A 356 -2.23 -16.79 11.32
CA THR A 356 -1.30 -17.24 10.28
C THR A 356 -1.44 -16.39 9.04
N ASP A 357 -0.33 -16.15 8.37
CA ASP A 357 -0.30 -15.46 7.08
C ASP A 357 0.83 -16.03 6.21
N VAL A 358 0.66 -15.99 4.89
CA VAL A 358 1.71 -16.37 3.94
C VAL A 358 2.86 -15.35 3.95
N SER A 359 2.56 -14.10 4.32
CA SER A 359 3.49 -12.99 4.41
C SER A 359 4.14 -12.90 5.78
N ALA A 360 5.41 -13.31 5.86
CA ALA A 360 6.26 -13.07 7.02
C ALA A 360 6.31 -11.57 7.44
N GLN A 361 6.18 -10.66 6.46
CA GLN A 361 6.13 -9.23 6.73
C GLN A 361 4.84 -8.84 7.47
N ALA A 362 3.70 -9.39 7.05
CA ALA A 362 2.42 -9.15 7.71
C ALA A 362 2.46 -9.65 9.17
N LEU A 363 3.03 -10.84 9.40
CA LEU A 363 3.25 -11.38 10.74
C LEU A 363 4.20 -10.53 11.59
N ALA A 364 5.26 -9.95 11.02
CA ALA A 364 6.14 -9.01 11.72
C ALA A 364 5.42 -7.69 12.07
N ILE A 365 4.47 -7.25 11.24
CA ILE A 365 3.59 -6.11 11.56
C ILE A 365 2.63 -6.49 12.69
N ALA A 366 1.97 -7.65 12.60
CA ALA A 366 1.09 -8.18 13.64
C ALA A 366 1.81 -8.28 14.98
N ALA A 367 3.00 -8.89 15.01
CA ALA A 367 3.87 -9.01 16.19
C ALA A 367 4.13 -7.66 16.89
N ARG A 368 4.41 -6.62 16.10
CA ARG A 368 4.66 -5.27 16.63
C ARG A 368 3.38 -4.58 17.10
N ARG A 369 2.29 -4.68 16.33
CA ARG A 369 0.98 -4.11 16.70
C ARG A 369 0.46 -4.72 18.00
N LEU A 370 0.57 -6.04 18.12
CA LEU A 370 0.19 -6.80 19.30
C LEU A 370 1.17 -6.61 20.47
N LYS A 371 2.30 -5.94 20.24
CA LYS A 371 3.34 -5.69 21.24
C LYS A 371 3.80 -6.99 21.91
N LEU A 372 4.09 -8.04 21.13
CA LEU A 372 4.49 -9.38 21.63
C LEU A 372 5.61 -9.38 22.69
N ASN A 373 6.52 -8.41 22.62
CA ASN A 373 7.64 -8.28 23.56
C ASN A 373 7.25 -7.62 24.91
N ARG A 374 6.05 -7.05 24.98
CA ARG A 374 5.48 -6.38 26.16
C ARG A 374 4.18 -7.03 26.64
N MET A 375 3.76 -8.12 26.00
CA MET A 375 2.59 -8.89 26.42
C MET A 375 2.86 -9.58 27.76
N SER A 376 1.83 -9.67 28.60
CA SER A 376 1.88 -10.52 29.80
C SER A 376 2.02 -12.00 29.42
N ASP A 377 2.62 -12.80 30.30
CA ASP A 377 2.81 -14.24 30.07
C ASP A 377 1.47 -14.94 29.76
N ARG A 378 0.41 -14.59 30.50
CA ARG A 378 -0.96 -15.10 30.27
C ARG A 378 -1.50 -14.79 28.88
N GLN A 379 -1.22 -13.61 28.32
CA GLN A 379 -1.65 -13.27 26.96
C GLN A 379 -0.78 -13.95 25.91
N ARG A 380 0.52 -14.07 26.18
CA ARG A 380 1.49 -14.71 25.31
C ARG A 380 1.23 -16.22 25.17
N GLU A 381 0.86 -16.90 26.25
CA GLU A 381 0.52 -18.34 26.23
C GLU A 381 -0.74 -18.64 25.39
N ARG A 382 -1.67 -17.68 25.29
CA ARG A 382 -2.89 -17.80 24.50
C ARG A 382 -2.67 -17.56 23.01
N LEU A 383 -1.56 -16.93 22.62
CA LEU A 383 -1.32 -16.46 21.25
C LEU A 383 -0.27 -17.30 20.53
N GLU A 384 -0.64 -17.78 19.35
CA GLU A 384 0.30 -18.37 18.39
C GLU A 384 0.32 -17.54 17.10
N LEU A 385 1.49 -17.05 16.68
CA LEU A 385 1.65 -16.44 15.36
C LEU A 385 2.66 -17.24 14.56
N PHE A 386 2.29 -17.65 13.36
CA PHE A 386 3.16 -18.45 12.52
C PHE A 386 2.94 -18.20 11.02
N GLN A 387 3.96 -18.47 10.22
CA GLN A 387 3.83 -18.41 8.77
C GLN A 387 3.26 -19.71 8.24
N GLY A 388 2.26 -19.59 7.38
CA GLY A 388 1.54 -20.70 6.76
C GLY A 388 0.83 -20.23 5.49
N ALA A 389 0.66 -21.14 4.53
CA ALA A 389 -0.01 -20.86 3.27
C ALA A 389 -1.19 -21.79 3.11
N LEU A 390 -2.39 -21.24 2.85
CA LEU A 390 -3.63 -22.02 2.82
C LEU A 390 -3.72 -23.00 1.63
N THR A 391 -2.75 -22.99 0.72
CA THR A 391 -2.66 -23.94 -0.39
C THR A 391 -1.78 -25.16 -0.07
N TYR A 392 -1.19 -25.21 1.12
CA TYR A 392 -0.38 -26.33 1.60
C TYR A 392 -0.95 -26.85 2.92
N THR A 393 -0.94 -28.16 3.08
CA THR A 393 -1.36 -28.80 4.34
C THR A 393 -0.37 -28.48 5.44
N ASP A 394 -0.89 -28.06 6.59
CA ASP A 394 -0.12 -27.75 7.79
C ASP A 394 -0.90 -28.25 9.01
N ASP A 395 -0.29 -29.15 9.79
CA ASP A 395 -0.93 -29.76 10.95
C ASP A 395 -1.33 -28.70 12.01
N ARG A 396 -0.67 -27.54 12.00
CA ARG A 396 -0.97 -26.42 12.91
C ARG A 396 -2.29 -25.72 12.60
N PHE A 397 -2.92 -25.97 11.45
CA PHE A 397 -4.25 -25.43 11.15
C PHE A 397 -5.37 -26.23 11.84
N ALA A 398 -5.09 -27.45 12.30
CA ALA A 398 -6.08 -28.31 12.95
C ALA A 398 -6.25 -28.02 14.44
N GLY A 399 -7.34 -28.52 15.02
CA GLY A 399 -7.57 -28.48 16.47
C GLY A 399 -8.18 -27.16 17.01
N TYR A 400 -8.67 -26.29 16.12
CA TYR A 400 -9.42 -25.09 16.49
C TYR A 400 -10.93 -25.32 16.36
N ASP A 401 -11.70 -24.70 17.25
CA ASP A 401 -13.17 -24.72 17.22
C ASP A 401 -13.68 -23.94 16.01
N ALA A 402 -13.06 -22.78 15.73
CA ALA A 402 -13.40 -21.94 14.59
C ALA A 402 -12.17 -21.47 13.80
N ALA A 403 -12.32 -21.36 12.48
CA ALA A 403 -11.38 -20.68 11.61
C ALA A 403 -12.04 -19.47 10.92
N VAL A 404 -11.28 -18.41 10.73
CA VAL A 404 -11.73 -17.19 10.04
C VAL A 404 -10.86 -16.96 8.81
N LEU A 405 -11.50 -16.75 7.66
CA LEU A 405 -10.89 -16.29 6.41
C LEU A 405 -11.54 -14.95 6.05
N MET A 406 -11.02 -13.88 6.63
CA MET A 406 -11.58 -12.54 6.45
C MET A 406 -10.84 -11.79 5.34
N GLU A 407 -11.46 -11.66 4.17
CA GLU A 407 -10.87 -11.05 2.95
C GLU A 407 -9.62 -11.79 2.48
N VAL A 408 -9.76 -13.09 2.18
CA VAL A 408 -8.63 -13.99 1.89
C VAL A 408 -8.83 -14.73 0.58
N VAL A 409 -10.04 -15.23 0.32
CA VAL A 409 -10.32 -16.11 -0.82
C VAL A 409 -10.09 -15.39 -2.15
N GLU A 410 -10.40 -14.10 -2.23
CA GLU A 410 -10.22 -13.24 -3.39
C GLU A 410 -8.75 -12.99 -3.76
N HIS A 411 -7.81 -13.26 -2.85
CA HIS A 411 -6.37 -13.16 -3.09
C HIS A 411 -5.74 -14.48 -3.56
N VAL A 412 -6.53 -15.55 -3.62
CA VAL A 412 -6.06 -16.87 -4.09
C VAL A 412 -6.30 -16.99 -5.58
N ASP A 413 -5.30 -17.47 -6.33
CA ASP A 413 -5.47 -17.72 -7.76
C ASP A 413 -6.59 -18.78 -7.96
N PRO A 414 -7.56 -18.60 -8.89
CA PRO A 414 -8.69 -19.51 -9.05
C PRO A 414 -8.32 -21.01 -9.15
N PRO A 415 -7.24 -21.41 -9.87
CA PRO A 415 -6.82 -22.82 -9.91
C PRO A 415 -6.37 -23.41 -8.56
N ARG A 416 -6.09 -22.56 -7.56
CA ARG A 416 -5.63 -22.94 -6.22
C ARG A 416 -6.74 -22.93 -5.17
N LEU A 417 -7.95 -22.46 -5.49
CA LEU A 417 -9.08 -22.44 -4.56
C LEU A 417 -9.43 -23.84 -4.04
N GLY A 418 -9.44 -24.86 -4.93
CA GLY A 418 -9.68 -26.25 -4.50
C GLY A 418 -8.62 -26.79 -3.54
N ALA A 419 -7.38 -26.27 -3.59
CA ALA A 419 -6.35 -26.61 -2.60
C ALA A 419 -6.65 -25.95 -1.24
N LEU A 420 -7.05 -24.68 -1.23
CA LEU A 420 -7.52 -23.99 -0.02
C LEU A 420 -8.69 -24.73 0.61
N GLU A 421 -9.68 -25.12 -0.20
CA GLU A 421 -10.86 -25.82 0.29
C GLU A 421 -10.49 -27.13 0.99
N ARG A 422 -9.63 -27.93 0.37
CA ARG A 422 -9.13 -29.17 0.96
C ARG A 422 -8.36 -28.94 2.26
N VAL A 423 -7.49 -27.92 2.29
CA VAL A 423 -6.67 -27.61 3.47
C VAL A 423 -7.55 -27.15 4.64
N VAL A 424 -8.48 -26.22 4.39
CA VAL A 424 -9.31 -25.61 5.44
C VAL A 424 -10.47 -26.52 5.85
N PHE A 425 -11.30 -26.94 4.90
CA PHE A 425 -12.52 -27.70 5.20
C PHE A 425 -12.27 -29.20 5.32
N GLY A 426 -11.27 -29.75 4.61
CA GLY A 426 -10.96 -31.18 4.63
C GLY A 426 -9.99 -31.60 5.74
N VAL A 427 -8.82 -30.94 5.80
CA VAL A 427 -7.69 -31.34 6.67
C VAL A 427 -7.76 -30.64 8.02
N ALA A 428 -7.76 -29.31 8.06
CA ALA A 428 -7.85 -28.53 9.30
C ALA A 428 -9.20 -28.75 10.01
N ARG A 429 -10.27 -28.77 9.22
CA ARG A 429 -11.62 -29.23 9.56
C ARG A 429 -12.11 -28.70 10.92
N PRO A 430 -12.16 -27.38 11.16
CA PRO A 430 -12.68 -26.79 12.40
C PRO A 430 -14.21 -26.98 12.51
N ALA A 431 -14.80 -26.84 13.70
CA ALA A 431 -16.25 -26.96 13.89
C ALA A 431 -17.01 -25.88 13.10
N HIS A 432 -16.44 -24.68 13.05
CA HIS A 432 -16.97 -23.55 12.31
C HIS A 432 -15.91 -22.92 11.38
N VAL A 433 -16.33 -22.46 10.21
CA VAL A 433 -15.50 -21.61 9.34
C VAL A 433 -16.29 -20.36 8.99
N ILE A 434 -15.69 -19.19 9.16
CA ILE A 434 -16.27 -17.91 8.72
C ILE A 434 -15.45 -17.42 7.55
N VAL A 435 -16.10 -17.17 6.42
CA VAL A 435 -15.47 -16.61 5.22
C VAL A 435 -16.12 -15.27 4.92
N THR A 436 -15.32 -14.23 4.73
CA THR A 436 -15.78 -12.96 4.14
C THR A 436 -15.05 -12.69 2.83
N THR A 437 -15.75 -12.05 1.90
CA THR A 437 -15.17 -11.61 0.63
C THR A 437 -15.96 -10.41 0.08
N PRO A 438 -15.36 -9.55 -0.77
CA PRO A 438 -16.07 -8.47 -1.43
C PRO A 438 -17.28 -8.95 -2.24
N ASN A 439 -18.30 -8.10 -2.33
CA ASN A 439 -19.37 -8.26 -3.30
C ASN A 439 -19.08 -7.43 -4.55
N ALA A 440 -18.83 -8.10 -5.68
CA ALA A 440 -18.57 -7.45 -6.97
C ALA A 440 -19.78 -6.61 -7.46
N GLU A 441 -21.00 -7.04 -7.14
CA GLU A 441 -22.22 -6.32 -7.53
C GLU A 441 -22.29 -4.94 -6.88
N TYR A 442 -21.73 -4.79 -5.67
CA TYR A 442 -21.69 -3.51 -4.96
C TYR A 442 -20.73 -2.50 -5.59
N ASN A 443 -19.82 -2.94 -6.47
CA ASN A 443 -18.75 -2.05 -6.96
C ASN A 443 -19.28 -0.83 -7.71
N VAL A 444 -20.47 -0.94 -8.31
CA VAL A 444 -21.17 0.18 -8.98
C VAL A 444 -21.54 1.32 -8.02
N ARG A 445 -21.54 1.08 -6.70
CA ARG A 445 -21.80 2.10 -5.67
C ARG A 445 -20.54 2.87 -5.26
N TYR A 446 -19.35 2.39 -5.62
CA TYR A 446 -18.12 3.16 -5.41
C TYR A 446 -17.88 4.11 -6.58
N ASN A 447 -17.95 5.40 -6.31
CA ASN A 447 -17.62 6.42 -7.31
C ASN A 447 -16.17 6.22 -7.79
N SER A 448 -15.95 6.33 -9.09
CA SER A 448 -14.61 6.21 -9.72
C SER A 448 -13.94 4.84 -9.64
N LEU A 449 -14.63 3.78 -9.18
CA LEU A 449 -14.10 2.41 -9.25
C LEU A 449 -14.33 1.79 -10.63
N THR A 450 -13.25 1.37 -11.29
CA THR A 450 -13.32 0.55 -12.51
C THR A 450 -12.67 -0.82 -12.25
N GLY A 451 -13.44 -1.89 -12.45
CA GLY A 451 -12.99 -3.26 -12.18
C GLY A 451 -13.12 -3.67 -10.71
N MET A 452 -12.09 -4.37 -10.19
CA MET A 452 -12.06 -4.89 -8.82
C MET A 452 -11.72 -3.79 -7.81
N ARG A 453 -12.30 -3.87 -6.61
CA ARG A 453 -12.11 -2.97 -5.47
C ARG A 453 -10.66 -2.85 -5.01
N HIS A 454 -9.86 -3.90 -5.20
CA HIS A 454 -8.45 -3.87 -4.84
C HIS A 454 -7.58 -4.49 -5.95
N PRO A 455 -6.43 -3.87 -6.31
CA PRO A 455 -5.56 -4.35 -7.39
C PRO A 455 -4.87 -5.69 -7.08
N ASP A 456 -4.82 -6.10 -5.82
CA ASP A 456 -4.26 -7.40 -5.41
C ASP A 456 -5.33 -8.52 -5.40
N HIS A 457 -6.59 -8.23 -5.76
CA HIS A 457 -7.61 -9.27 -5.95
C HIS A 457 -7.32 -10.04 -7.24
N ARG A 458 -7.57 -11.35 -7.19
CA ARG A 458 -7.53 -12.25 -8.35
C ARG A 458 -8.89 -12.37 -9.03
N PHE A 459 -9.95 -12.20 -8.24
CA PHE A 459 -11.34 -12.16 -8.66
C PHE A 459 -12.16 -11.44 -7.59
N GLU A 460 -13.38 -11.05 -7.92
CA GLU A 460 -14.41 -10.70 -6.95
C GLU A 460 -15.71 -11.38 -7.34
N TRP A 461 -16.35 -12.07 -6.41
CA TRP A 461 -17.58 -12.80 -6.69
C TRP A 461 -18.81 -11.91 -6.55
N THR A 462 -19.78 -12.14 -7.42
CA THR A 462 -21.18 -11.77 -7.20
C THR A 462 -21.79 -12.59 -6.05
N ARG A 463 -22.97 -12.19 -5.56
CA ARG A 463 -23.71 -12.98 -4.56
C ARG A 463 -24.04 -14.39 -5.02
N ALA A 464 -24.36 -14.56 -6.30
CA ALA A 464 -24.66 -15.87 -6.87
C ALA A 464 -23.43 -16.79 -6.89
N GLU A 465 -22.27 -16.27 -7.32
CA GLU A 465 -21.01 -17.03 -7.37
C GLU A 465 -20.52 -17.42 -5.99
N PHE A 466 -20.54 -16.50 -5.02
CA PHE A 466 -20.14 -16.79 -3.64
C PHE A 466 -21.05 -17.84 -2.99
N ARG A 467 -22.38 -17.74 -3.19
CA ARG A 467 -23.33 -18.73 -2.68
C ARG A 467 -23.12 -20.11 -3.31
N SER A 468 -22.89 -20.17 -4.62
CA SER A 468 -22.62 -21.41 -5.35
C SER A 468 -21.33 -22.07 -4.85
N TRP A 469 -20.25 -21.30 -4.74
CA TRP A 469 -18.98 -21.77 -4.20
C TRP A 469 -19.12 -22.30 -2.78
N ALA A 470 -19.76 -21.53 -1.90
CA ALA A 470 -19.92 -21.90 -0.49
C ALA A 470 -20.81 -23.14 -0.33
N ALA A 471 -21.92 -23.23 -1.07
CA ALA A 471 -22.80 -24.41 -1.03
C ALA A 471 -22.06 -25.68 -1.48
N ARG A 472 -21.30 -25.62 -2.58
CA ARG A 472 -20.50 -26.75 -3.06
C ARG A 472 -19.44 -27.16 -2.03
N ALA A 473 -18.68 -26.20 -1.49
CA ALA A 473 -17.68 -26.49 -0.47
C ALA A 473 -18.32 -27.09 0.79
N GLY A 474 -19.50 -26.60 1.19
CA GLY A 474 -20.28 -27.15 2.29
C GLY A 474 -20.69 -28.60 2.05
N GLU A 475 -21.25 -28.90 0.88
CA GLU A 475 -21.65 -30.25 0.49
C GLU A 475 -20.46 -31.22 0.44
N GLU A 476 -19.37 -30.83 -0.23
CA GLU A 476 -18.17 -31.64 -0.43
C GLU A 476 -17.49 -32.03 0.88
N TYR A 477 -17.44 -31.11 1.85
CA TYR A 477 -16.71 -31.30 3.12
C TYR A 477 -17.62 -31.51 4.35
N GLY A 478 -18.94 -31.55 4.17
CA GLY A 478 -19.90 -31.86 5.22
C GLY A 478 -20.17 -30.70 6.20
N TYR A 479 -20.30 -29.48 5.68
CA TYR A 479 -20.68 -28.28 6.42
C TYR A 479 -22.04 -27.75 5.95
N HIS A 480 -22.87 -27.30 6.88
CA HIS A 480 -24.03 -26.45 6.58
C HIS A 480 -23.59 -25.00 6.45
N VAL A 481 -24.19 -24.24 5.52
CA VAL A 481 -23.79 -22.86 5.23
C VAL A 481 -24.93 -21.90 5.51
N ALA A 482 -24.66 -20.87 6.31
CA ALA A 482 -25.54 -19.73 6.53
C ALA A 482 -24.90 -18.44 6.00
N PHE A 483 -25.67 -17.62 5.29
CA PHE A 483 -25.19 -16.36 4.72
C PHE A 483 -25.64 -15.16 5.56
N ARG A 484 -24.77 -14.15 5.65
CA ARG A 484 -25.01 -12.92 6.39
C ARG A 484 -24.48 -11.71 5.61
N PRO A 485 -25.19 -10.57 5.65
CA PRO A 485 -24.68 -9.33 5.07
C PRO A 485 -23.65 -8.68 5.99
N VAL A 486 -22.72 -7.92 5.40
CA VAL A 486 -21.75 -7.09 6.14
C VAL A 486 -21.71 -5.70 5.51
N GLY A 487 -22.11 -4.69 6.28
CA GLY A 487 -22.32 -3.32 5.81
C GLY A 487 -23.76 -3.05 5.39
N ASP A 488 -24.00 -1.87 4.82
CA ASP A 488 -25.33 -1.43 4.36
C ASP A 488 -25.85 -2.39 3.27
N ASP A 489 -26.99 -3.03 3.53
CA ASP A 489 -27.62 -3.96 2.58
C ASP A 489 -28.40 -3.16 1.53
N ASP A 490 -27.76 -2.92 0.39
CA ASP A 490 -28.38 -2.19 -0.72
C ASP A 490 -29.48 -3.05 -1.38
N PRO A 491 -30.68 -2.51 -1.62
CA PRO A 491 -31.80 -3.30 -2.12
C PRO A 491 -31.56 -3.88 -3.53
N GLU A 492 -30.68 -3.28 -4.33
CA GLU A 492 -30.39 -3.73 -5.69
C GLU A 492 -29.17 -4.66 -5.70
N VAL A 493 -28.07 -4.21 -5.11
CA VAL A 493 -26.76 -4.88 -5.24
C VAL A 493 -26.31 -5.64 -3.99
N GLY A 494 -27.08 -5.59 -2.91
CA GLY A 494 -26.80 -6.27 -1.65
C GLY A 494 -25.73 -5.56 -0.80
N PRO A 495 -25.08 -6.25 0.14
CA PRO A 495 -24.08 -5.66 1.01
C PRO A 495 -22.73 -5.49 0.30
N PRO A 496 -21.87 -4.54 0.73
CA PRO A 496 -20.53 -4.37 0.16
C PRO A 496 -19.58 -5.53 0.45
N THR A 497 -19.81 -6.27 1.53
CA THR A 497 -19.06 -7.49 1.90
C THR A 497 -20.05 -8.63 2.13
N GLN A 498 -19.68 -9.82 1.68
CA GLN A 498 -20.45 -11.05 1.82
C GLN A 498 -19.84 -11.90 2.92
N MET A 499 -20.66 -12.57 3.72
CA MET A 499 -20.19 -13.50 4.76
C MET A 499 -20.93 -14.83 4.70
N ALA A 500 -20.17 -15.93 4.84
CA ALA A 500 -20.67 -17.28 5.00
C ALA A 500 -20.14 -17.90 6.30
N LEU A 501 -21.05 -18.41 7.12
CA LEU A 501 -20.76 -19.26 8.28
C LEU A 501 -21.00 -20.71 7.90
N PHE A 502 -19.94 -21.50 7.93
CA PHE A 502 -19.97 -22.95 7.78
C PHE A 502 -20.00 -23.59 9.18
N GLY A 503 -20.86 -24.58 9.40
CA GLY A 503 -20.94 -25.33 10.66
C GLY A 503 -21.03 -26.85 10.42
N ARG A 504 -20.32 -27.64 11.24
CA ARG A 504 -20.44 -29.11 11.27
C ARG A 504 -21.45 -29.57 12.31
N GLY A 505 -22.25 -30.57 11.97
CA GLY A 505 -23.26 -31.16 12.86
C GLY A 505 -24.69 -30.87 12.40
N SER A 506 -25.64 -31.75 12.77
CA SER A 506 -27.01 -31.72 12.24
C SER A 506 -27.75 -30.44 12.60
N ALA A 507 -28.46 -29.87 11.61
CA ALA A 507 -29.54 -28.93 11.85
C ALA A 507 -30.69 -29.64 12.63
N THR A 508 -30.59 -29.68 13.96
CA THR A 508 -31.66 -30.17 14.84
C THR A 508 -31.83 -29.21 16.01
N GLY A 509 -32.91 -28.42 15.94
CA GLY A 509 -33.25 -27.41 16.96
C GLY A 509 -34.35 -26.42 16.58
N ALA A 510 -35.07 -26.61 15.48
CA ALA A 510 -36.40 -26.01 15.28
C ALA A 510 -37.41 -27.16 15.28
N GLY A 511 -37.73 -27.66 16.47
CA GLY A 511 -38.83 -28.60 16.66
C GLY A 511 -40.13 -27.89 16.34
N GLY A 512 -40.86 -28.41 15.35
CA GLY A 512 -42.28 -28.10 15.18
C GLY A 512 -43.01 -28.50 16.46
N GLY A 513 -43.72 -27.53 17.03
CA GLY A 513 -44.81 -27.80 17.95
C GLY A 513 -46.05 -28.08 17.11
N ASP A 514 -46.48 -29.33 17.11
CA ASP A 514 -47.89 -29.68 16.98
C ASP A 514 -48.32 -30.17 18.37
N ASP A 515 -49.11 -29.34 19.04
CA ASP A 515 -50.26 -29.73 19.88
C ASP A 515 -51.23 -28.53 19.96
#